data_AF-A0A3P7KT06-F1
#
_entry.id   AF-A0A3P7KT06-F1
#
_cell.length_a   1.000
_cell.length_b   1.000
_cell.length_c   1.000
_cell.angle_alpha   90.00
_cell.angle_beta   90.00
_cell.angle_gamma   90.00
#
_symmetry.space_group_name_H-M   'P 1'
#
loop_
_entity.id
_entity.type
_entity.pdbx_description
1 polymer ?
#
loop_
_entity_poly.entity_id
_entity_poly.type
_entity_poly.pdbx_seq_one_letter_code
_entity_poly.pdbx_strand_id
1 'polypeptide(L)'
;MNYFQIMEMESLWGPLITAGIFAATLSSALASLVSAPKVFQAVCKDRLFPKIGYFAKAFGKNEEPRRAYVLTFIIAMCIIGIGDLNAIAPIISNFFLASYALINYACFDASFADSPGKQHHNPLIIIVRS
;
A
#
# COMPACT_ATOMS: atom_id res chain seq x y z
N MET A 1 11.49 25.15 -16.25
CA MET A 1 12.51 24.60 -15.34
C MET A 1 12.07 23.22 -14.91
N ASN A 2 12.64 22.15 -15.48
CA ASN A 2 12.30 20.78 -15.09
C ASN A 2 12.96 20.45 -13.75
N TYR A 3 12.17 20.17 -12.71
CA TYR A 3 12.66 19.85 -11.36
C TYR A 3 13.66 18.67 -11.34
N PHE A 4 13.52 17.74 -12.29
CA PHE A 4 14.43 16.59 -12.47
C PHE A 4 15.88 17.03 -12.77
N GLN A 5 16.07 18.13 -13.50
CA GLN A 5 17.41 18.65 -13.81
C GLN A 5 18.04 19.34 -12.61
N ILE A 6 17.25 19.91 -11.69
CA ILE A 6 17.78 20.63 -10.52
C ILE A 6 18.44 19.64 -9.53
N MET A 7 17.87 18.45 -9.35
CA MET A 7 18.45 17.40 -8.50
C MET A 7 19.73 16.79 -9.10
N GLU A 8 19.84 16.79 -10.44
CA GLU A 8 21.03 16.33 -11.15
C GLU A 8 22.18 17.36 -11.08
N MET A 9 21.84 18.67 -11.08
CA MET A 9 22.81 19.77 -11.04
C MET A 9 23.47 19.97 -9.68
N GLU A 10 22.82 19.58 -8.58
CA GLU A 10 23.35 19.66 -7.20
C GLU A 10 24.08 18.38 -6.76
N SER A 11 24.08 17.33 -7.61
CA SER A 11 24.71 16.05 -7.28
C SER A 11 26.13 15.98 -7.81
N LEU A 12 27.04 15.43 -6.99
CA LEU A 12 28.42 15.18 -7.38
C LEU A 12 28.54 14.39 -8.69
N TRP A 13 27.61 13.46 -8.98
CA TRP A 13 27.56 12.61 -10.18
C TRP A 13 26.10 12.31 -10.59
N GLY A 14 25.59 12.97 -11.64
CA GLY A 14 24.23 12.77 -12.18
C GLY A 14 23.77 11.32 -12.47
N PRO A 15 24.63 10.41 -12.98
CA PRO A 15 24.23 9.02 -13.23
C PRO A 15 23.93 8.22 -11.95
N LEU A 16 24.52 8.61 -10.81
CA LEU A 16 24.32 7.92 -9.54
C LEU A 16 22.93 8.21 -8.96
N ILE A 17 22.44 9.44 -9.13
CA ILE A 17 21.09 9.85 -8.68
C ILE A 17 20.02 9.16 -9.50
N THR A 18 20.16 9.12 -10.82
CA THR A 18 19.19 8.42 -11.68
C THR A 18 19.16 6.92 -11.35
N ALA A 19 20.32 6.27 -11.17
CA ALA A 19 20.39 4.88 -10.72
C ALA A 19 19.74 4.67 -9.35
N GLY A 20 19.95 5.59 -8.39
CA GLY A 20 19.32 5.55 -7.07
C GLY A 20 17.80 5.70 -7.12
N ILE A 21 17.28 6.62 -7.94
CA ILE A 21 15.84 6.81 -8.14
C ILE A 21 15.22 5.54 -8.75
N PHE A 22 15.84 4.98 -9.78
CA PHE A 22 15.36 3.71 -10.37
C PHE A 22 15.36 2.58 -9.34
N ALA A 23 16.43 2.42 -8.58
CA ALA A 23 16.51 1.38 -7.54
C ALA A 23 15.45 1.59 -6.44
N ALA A 24 15.25 2.82 -5.98
CA ALA A 24 14.24 3.15 -4.97
C ALA A 24 12.82 2.88 -5.49
N THR A 25 12.51 3.34 -6.70
CA THR A 25 11.19 3.12 -7.32
C THR A 25 10.92 1.64 -7.55
N LEU A 26 11.89 0.86 -8.06
CA LEU A 26 11.77 -0.58 -8.23
C LEU A 26 11.54 -1.30 -6.90
N SER A 27 12.30 -0.93 -5.86
CA SER A 27 12.15 -1.52 -4.53
C SER A 27 10.75 -1.28 -3.95
N SER A 28 10.27 -0.03 -3.98
CA SER A 28 8.93 0.32 -3.53
C SER A 28 7.84 -0.36 -4.35
N ALA A 29 7.98 -0.41 -5.68
CA ALA A 29 7.03 -1.07 -6.56
C ALA A 29 6.92 -2.57 -6.29
N LEU A 30 8.06 -3.27 -6.11
CA LEU A 30 8.08 -4.69 -5.77
C LEU A 30 7.46 -4.95 -4.39
N ALA A 31 7.77 -4.12 -3.40
CA ALA A 31 7.18 -4.23 -2.06
C ALA A 31 5.65 -4.06 -2.11
N SER A 32 5.14 -3.07 -2.86
CA SER A 32 3.70 -2.87 -3.06
C SER A 32 3.04 -4.01 -3.83
N LEU A 33 3.71 -4.54 -4.87
CA LEU A 33 3.19 -5.63 -5.69
C LEU A 33 3.09 -6.97 -4.93
N VAL A 34 3.97 -7.21 -3.96
CA VAL A 34 3.93 -8.41 -3.10
C VAL A 34 2.96 -8.24 -1.92
N SER A 35 2.84 -7.03 -1.37
CA SER A 35 1.97 -6.77 -0.20
C SER A 35 0.49 -6.66 -0.57
N ALA A 36 0.12 -6.00 -1.67
CA ALA A 36 -1.27 -5.85 -2.11
C ALA A 36 -2.06 -7.18 -2.22
N PRO A 37 -1.57 -8.23 -2.90
CA PRO A 37 -2.29 -9.50 -3.01
C PRO A 37 -2.35 -10.27 -1.69
N LYS A 38 -1.36 -10.11 -0.80
CA LYS A 38 -1.38 -10.70 0.55
C LYS A 38 -2.43 -10.04 1.43
N VAL A 39 -2.54 -8.71 1.39
CA VAL A 39 -3.59 -7.96 2.11
C VAL A 39 -4.97 -8.34 1.57
N PHE A 40 -5.15 -8.40 0.25
CA PHE A 40 -6.41 -8.81 -0.36
C PHE A 40 -6.80 -10.25 0.02
N GLN A 41 -5.83 -11.16 0.07
CA GLN A 41 -6.05 -12.53 0.53
C GLN A 41 -6.46 -12.58 2.01
N ALA A 42 -5.82 -11.81 2.89
CA ALA A 42 -6.18 -11.75 4.30
C ALA A 42 -7.63 -11.26 4.49
N VAL A 43 -8.00 -10.16 3.82
CA VAL A 43 -9.37 -9.63 3.84
C VAL A 43 -10.40 -10.66 3.32
N CYS A 44 -10.05 -11.43 2.29
CA CYS A 44 -10.91 -12.50 1.79
C CYS A 44 -10.99 -13.71 2.73
N LYS A 45 -9.93 -14.02 3.49
CA LYS A 45 -9.93 -15.06 4.53
C LYS A 45 -10.81 -14.65 5.73
N ASP A 46 -10.90 -13.35 6.03
CA ASP A 46 -11.78 -12.81 7.08
C ASP A 46 -13.28 -12.89 6.74
N ARG A 47 -13.64 -13.49 5.59
CA ARG A 47 -15.03 -13.66 5.10
C ARG A 47 -15.86 -12.39 5.08
N LEU A 48 -15.22 -11.22 5.04
CA LEU A 48 -15.86 -9.91 5.00
C LEU A 48 -16.79 -9.77 3.77
N PHE A 49 -16.47 -10.48 2.68
CA PHE A 49 -17.28 -10.55 1.47
C PHE A 49 -17.60 -12.00 1.08
N PRO A 50 -18.79 -12.54 1.40
CA PRO A 50 -19.15 -13.93 1.13
C PRO A 50 -19.17 -14.30 -0.36
N LYS A 51 -19.31 -13.32 -1.26
CA LYS A 51 -19.28 -13.52 -2.73
C LYS A 51 -17.86 -13.68 -3.32
N ILE A 52 -16.81 -13.29 -2.59
CA ILE A 52 -15.41 -13.27 -3.08
C ILE A 52 -14.61 -14.48 -2.56
N GLY A 53 -15.24 -15.39 -1.81
CA GLY A 53 -14.61 -16.58 -1.23
C GLY A 53 -13.88 -17.50 -2.22
N TYR A 54 -14.17 -17.39 -3.53
CA TYR A 54 -13.42 -18.07 -4.58
C TYR A 54 -12.00 -17.53 -4.76
N PHE A 55 -11.75 -16.24 -4.54
CA PHE A 55 -10.41 -15.63 -4.59
C PHE A 55 -9.61 -15.83 -3.28
N ALA A 56 -10.29 -16.13 -2.16
CA ALA A 56 -9.66 -16.47 -0.88
C ALA A 56 -8.91 -17.81 -0.90
N LYS A 57 -9.21 -18.67 -1.87
CA LYS A 57 -8.63 -20.02 -1.96
C LYS A 57 -7.16 -19.92 -2.37
N ALA A 58 -6.31 -19.87 -1.35
CA ALA A 58 -4.88 -20.05 -1.46
C ALA A 58 -4.58 -21.38 -2.16
N PHE A 59 -3.75 -21.37 -3.20
CA PHE A 59 -3.48 -22.56 -4.01
C PHE A 59 -2.06 -23.07 -3.76
N GLY A 60 -1.92 -24.34 -3.36
CA GLY A 60 -0.64 -25.01 -3.16
C GLY A 60 -0.12 -25.02 -1.72
N LYS A 61 0.98 -25.76 -1.50
CA LYS A 61 1.62 -26.01 -0.20
C LYS A 61 2.17 -24.73 0.48
N ASN A 62 2.32 -23.64 -0.28
CA ASN A 62 2.82 -22.34 0.16
C ASN A 62 1.71 -21.27 0.31
N GLU A 63 0.43 -21.64 0.16
CA GLU A 63 -0.71 -20.72 0.28
C GLU A 63 -0.63 -19.43 -0.59
N GLU A 64 0.06 -19.50 -1.73
CA GLU A 64 0.30 -18.31 -2.55
C GLU A 64 -1.00 -17.82 -3.21
N PRO A 65 -1.35 -16.53 -3.08
CA PRO A 65 -2.57 -15.97 -3.65
C PRO A 65 -2.42 -15.69 -5.15
N ARG A 66 -2.20 -16.73 -5.96
CA ARG A 66 -2.00 -16.60 -7.42
C ARG A 66 -3.11 -15.80 -8.11
N ARG A 67 -4.36 -16.00 -7.69
CA ARG A 67 -5.52 -15.27 -8.24
C ARG A 67 -5.50 -13.78 -7.89
N ALA A 68 -5.04 -13.44 -6.68
CA ALA A 68 -4.89 -12.04 -6.27
C ALA A 68 -3.75 -11.36 -7.03
N TYR A 69 -2.63 -12.06 -7.28
CA TYR A 69 -1.55 -11.55 -8.13
C TYR A 69 -2.01 -11.26 -9.56
N VAL A 70 -2.82 -12.15 -10.16
CA VAL A 70 -3.37 -11.90 -11.51
C VAL A 70 -4.30 -10.69 -11.50
N LEU A 71 -5.14 -10.54 -10.47
CA LEU A 71 -6.04 -9.39 -10.35
C LEU A 71 -5.26 -8.08 -10.19
N THR A 72 -4.27 -8.03 -9.29
CA THR A 72 -3.42 -6.84 -9.11
C THR A 72 -2.61 -6.54 -10.36
N PHE A 73 -2.17 -7.55 -11.10
CA PHE A 73 -1.47 -7.37 -12.37
C PHE A 73 -2.37 -6.74 -13.45
N ILE A 74 -3.62 -7.21 -13.60
CA ILE A 74 -4.59 -6.62 -14.54
C ILE A 74 -4.88 -5.17 -14.17
N ILE A 75 -5.12 -4.88 -12.88
CA ILE A 75 -5.38 -3.50 -12.41
C ILE A 75 -4.16 -2.61 -12.67
N ALA A 76 -2.95 -3.09 -12.36
CA ALA A 76 -1.71 -2.37 -12.63
C ALA A 76 -1.52 -2.09 -14.13
N MET A 77 -1.79 -3.08 -15.00
CA MET A 77 -1.77 -2.92 -16.45
C MET A 77 -2.77 -1.88 -16.95
N CYS A 78 -3.99 -1.84 -16.38
CA CYS A 78 -4.97 -0.80 -16.71
C CYS A 78 -4.48 0.60 -16.32
N ILE A 79 -3.87 0.75 -15.15
CA ILE A 79 -3.32 2.04 -14.68
C ILE A 79 -2.15 2.49 -15.56
N ILE A 80 -1.23 1.57 -15.89
CA ILE A 80 -0.08 1.85 -16.77
C ILE A 80 -0.55 2.19 -18.20
N GLY A 81 -1.59 1.52 -18.69
CA GLY A 81 -2.15 1.75 -20.02
C GLY A 81 -2.73 3.15 -20.24
N ILE A 82 -3.09 3.88 -19.17
CA ILE A 82 -3.54 5.27 -19.25
C ILE A 82 -2.37 6.20 -19.63
N GLY A 83 -1.13 5.86 -19.29
CA GLY A 83 0.08 6.58 -19.70
C GLY A 83 0.24 8.02 -19.19
N ASP A 84 -0.77 8.57 -18.52
CA ASP A 84 -0.79 9.95 -18.02
C ASP A 84 -0.69 9.99 -16.48
N LEU A 85 0.51 10.30 -15.98
CA LEU A 85 0.75 10.45 -14.55
C LEU A 85 -0.12 11.54 -13.91
N ASN A 86 -0.50 12.59 -14.64
CA ASN A 86 -1.27 13.69 -14.07
C ASN A 86 -2.71 13.27 -13.73
N ALA A 87 -3.26 12.29 -14.46
CA ALA A 87 -4.56 11.71 -14.16
C ALA A 87 -4.46 10.63 -13.06
N ILE A 88 -3.36 9.87 -13.03
CA ILE A 88 -3.16 8.76 -12.08
C ILE A 88 -2.85 9.28 -10.67
N ALA A 89 -2.01 10.32 -10.56
CA ALA A 89 -1.59 10.90 -9.28
C ALA A 89 -2.75 11.25 -8.34
N PRO A 90 -3.77 12.03 -8.73
CA PRO A 90 -4.87 12.38 -7.84
C PRO A 90 -5.73 11.17 -7.45
N ILE A 91 -5.86 10.16 -8.32
CA ILE A 91 -6.61 8.94 -8.02
C ILE A 91 -5.91 8.14 -6.91
N ILE A 92 -4.60 7.92 -7.05
CA ILE A 92 -3.81 7.20 -6.04
C ILE A 92 -3.82 7.98 -4.72
N SER A 93 -3.58 9.29 -4.76
CA SER A 93 -3.62 10.12 -3.56
C SER A 93 -4.98 10.06 -2.86
N ASN A 94 -6.09 10.12 -3.59
CA ASN A 94 -7.43 10.04 -3.00
C ASN A 94 -7.68 8.66 -2.36
N PHE A 95 -7.25 7.57 -2.99
CA PHE A 95 -7.38 6.22 -2.43
C PHE A 95 -6.54 6.03 -1.15
N PHE A 96 -5.33 6.59 -1.14
CA PHE A 96 -4.46 6.60 0.04
C PHE A 96 -5.05 7.46 1.16
N LEU A 97 -5.58 8.64 0.84
CA LEU A 97 -6.21 9.53 1.81
C LEU A 97 -7.47 8.90 2.43
N ALA A 98 -8.31 8.27 1.61
CA ALA A 98 -9.49 7.54 2.08
C ALA A 98 -9.11 6.37 3.00
N SER A 99 -8.06 5.60 2.66
CA SER A 99 -7.57 4.52 3.50
C SER A 99 -7.03 5.04 4.84
N TYR A 100 -6.27 6.14 4.83
CA TYR A 100 -5.81 6.77 6.06
C TYR A 100 -6.97 7.34 6.89
N ALA A 101 -7.97 7.94 6.26
CA ALA A 101 -9.17 8.42 6.93
C ALA A 101 -9.94 7.26 7.59
N LEU A 102 -10.11 6.13 6.90
CA LEU A 102 -10.73 4.92 7.43
C LEU A 102 -9.95 4.33 8.61
N ILE A 103 -8.62 4.28 8.54
CA ILE A 103 -7.78 3.78 9.64
C ILE A 103 -7.89 4.69 10.87
N ASN A 104 -7.81 6.01 10.68
CA ASN A 104 -7.97 6.97 11.77
C ASN A 104 -9.38 6.91 12.37
N TYR A 105 -10.40 6.79 11.53
CA TYR A 105 -11.79 6.65 11.97
C TYR A 105 -12.01 5.33 12.72
N ALA A 106 -11.52 4.19 12.23
CA ALA A 106 -11.61 2.91 12.92
C ALA A 106 -10.85 2.91 14.26
N CYS A 107 -9.73 3.63 14.35
CA CYS A 107 -9.03 3.82 15.61
C CYS A 107 -9.85 4.68 16.58
N PHE A 108 -10.46 5.78 16.08
CA PHE A 108 -11.34 6.64 16.86
C PHE A 108 -12.58 5.89 17.35
N ASP A 109 -13.25 5.15 16.48
CA ASP A 109 -14.42 4.32 16.79
C ASP A 109 -14.06 3.24 17.83
N ALA A 110 -12.95 2.52 17.65
CA ALA A 110 -12.49 1.54 18.62
C ALA A 110 -12.03 2.17 19.96
N SER A 111 -11.57 3.43 19.94
CA SER A 111 -11.21 4.18 21.15
C SER A 111 -12.43 4.78 21.85
N PHE A 112 -13.50 5.07 21.11
CA PHE A 112 -14.77 5.58 21.64
C PHE A 112 -15.67 4.44 22.14
N ALA A 113 -15.64 3.28 21.47
CA ALA A 113 -16.39 2.08 21.81
C ALA A 113 -15.82 1.28 23.00
N ASP A 114 -14.92 1.88 23.81
CA ASP A 114 -14.27 1.32 25.01
C ASP A 114 -14.03 -0.20 24.96
N SER A 115 -13.44 -0.67 23.85
CA SER A 115 -13.25 -2.11 23.65
C SER A 115 -12.15 -2.63 24.58
N PRO A 116 -12.44 -3.55 25.53
CA PRO A 116 -11.55 -3.94 26.64
C PRO A 116 -10.44 -4.92 26.20
N GLY A 117 -9.70 -4.56 25.13
CA GLY A 117 -8.65 -5.39 24.53
C GLY A 117 -7.31 -4.68 24.28
N LYS A 118 -7.15 -3.39 24.64
CA LYS A 118 -5.93 -2.61 24.32
C LYS A 118 -5.14 -2.10 25.53
N GLN A 119 -5.17 -2.81 26.66
CA GLN A 119 -4.44 -2.38 27.87
C GLN A 119 -3.08 -3.04 28.11
N HIS A 120 -2.59 -3.99 27.30
CA HIS A 120 -1.26 -4.55 27.55
C HIS A 120 -0.33 -4.61 26.35
N HIS A 121 0.71 -3.77 26.46
CA HIS A 121 2.08 -3.91 25.95
C HIS A 121 2.49 -3.00 24.79
N ASN A 122 2.49 -1.67 24.98
CA ASN A 122 3.49 -0.84 24.31
C ASN A 122 3.83 0.43 25.14
N PRO A 123 5.10 0.64 25.54
CA PRO A 123 5.54 1.82 26.34
C PRO A 123 5.36 3.19 25.64
N LEU A 124 4.92 3.22 24.39
CA LEU A 124 4.69 4.45 23.60
C LEU A 124 3.52 5.34 24.10
N ILE A 125 2.60 4.81 24.92
CA ILE A 125 1.42 5.57 25.39
C ILE A 125 1.78 6.58 26.50
N ILE A 126 2.94 6.46 27.15
CA ILE A 126 3.37 7.38 28.21
C ILE A 126 3.85 8.74 27.66
N ILE A 127 4.28 8.81 26.40
CA ILE A 127 4.86 10.05 25.82
C ILE A 127 3.80 11.00 25.26
N VAL A 128 2.63 10.49 24.84
CA VAL A 128 1.57 11.32 24.22
C VAL A 128 0.69 12.01 25.26
N ARG A 129 0.90 11.74 26.55
CA ARG A 129 0.05 12.24 27.64
C ARG A 129 0.79 13.09 28.68
N SER A 130 1.99 13.59 28.37
CA SER A 130 2.73 14.58 29.17
C SER A 130 2.95 15.89 28.43
#